data_AF-A0A9D7NND3-F1
#
_entry.id   AF-A0A9D7NND3-F1
#
_cell.length_a   1.000
_cell.length_b   1.000
_cell.length_c   1.000
_cell.angle_alpha   90.00
_cell.angle_beta   90.00
_cell.angle_gamma   90.00
#
_symmetry.space_group_name_H-M   'P 1'
#
loop_
_entity.id
_entity.type
_entity.pdbx_description
1 polymer ?
#
loop_
_entity_poly.entity_id
_entity_poly.type
_entity_poly.pdbx_seq_one_letter_code
_entity_poly.pdbx_strand_id
1 'polypeptide(L)'
;MLGDLWAGTYTDNVRVQSYETLVESPQTQIRELLAFCSLPFDEACLSFQDAARAIRTPSALQVRQPLRQTSTRAGRYGALLDPLRLALQQAKDTGLP
;
A
#
# COMPACT_ATOMS: atom_id res chain seq x y z
N MET A 1 10.27 -4.58 -9.61
CA MET A 1 9.77 -3.18 -9.68
C MET A 1 10.83 -2.25 -9.10
N LEU A 2 10.74 -0.92 -9.30
CA LEU A 2 11.77 0.02 -8.79
C LEU A 2 11.94 -0.06 -7.26
N GLY A 3 10.85 -0.29 -6.52
CA GLY A 3 10.88 -0.49 -5.07
C GLY A 3 11.70 -1.71 -4.65
N ASP A 4 11.57 -2.85 -5.35
CA ASP A 4 12.29 -4.08 -5.03
C ASP A 4 13.80 -3.92 -5.26
N LEU A 5 14.18 -3.19 -6.30
CA LEU A 5 15.58 -2.87 -6.58
C LEU A 5 16.21 -2.09 -5.41
N TRP A 6 15.49 -1.12 -4.86
CA TRP A 6 16.00 -0.27 -3.79
C TRP A 6 16.06 -1.02 -2.46
N ALA A 7 15.06 -1.85 -2.15
CA ALA A 7 15.09 -2.71 -0.96
C ALA A 7 16.21 -3.77 -1.03
N GLY A 8 16.52 -4.28 -2.23
CA GLY A 8 17.66 -5.18 -2.42
C GLY A 8 19.02 -4.48 -2.31
N THR A 9 19.09 -3.18 -2.59
CA THR A 9 20.36 -2.40 -2.53
C THR A 9 20.60 -1.83 -1.13
N TYR A 10 19.53 -1.44 -0.42
CA TYR A 10 19.59 -0.77 0.88
C TYR A 10 18.69 -1.46 1.89
N THR A 11 18.98 -2.72 2.19
CA THR A 11 18.12 -3.60 3.00
C THR A 11 17.85 -3.08 4.41
N ASP A 12 18.79 -2.33 5.01
CA ASP A 12 18.62 -1.77 6.36
C ASP A 12 17.90 -0.40 6.35
N ASN A 13 17.78 0.25 5.19
CA ASN A 13 17.29 1.63 5.10
C ASN A 13 15.99 1.76 4.29
N VAL A 14 15.65 0.75 3.47
CA VAL A 14 14.48 0.76 2.58
C VAL A 14 13.66 -0.50 2.78
N ARG A 15 12.43 -0.32 3.29
CA ARG A 15 11.39 -1.35 3.37
C ARG A 15 10.31 -1.05 2.32
N VAL A 16 9.96 -2.04 1.50
CA VAL A 16 8.77 -1.97 0.63
C VAL A 16 7.52 -2.27 1.46
N GLN A 17 6.55 -1.37 1.44
CA GLN A 17 5.29 -1.55 2.16
C GLN A 17 4.12 -1.64 1.17
N SER A 18 3.43 -2.78 1.15
CA SER A 18 2.15 -2.91 0.43
C SER A 18 1.05 -2.18 1.21
N TYR A 19 0.27 -1.39 0.49
CA TYR A 19 -0.90 -0.71 1.04
C TYR A 19 -2.01 -1.72 1.36
N GLU A 20 -2.21 -2.71 0.49
CA GLU A 20 -3.20 -3.76 0.64
C GLU A 20 -2.97 -4.54 1.93
N THR A 21 -1.73 -5.02 2.16
CA THR A 21 -1.41 -5.76 3.38
C THR A 21 -1.46 -4.87 4.63
N LEU A 22 -1.10 -3.58 4.52
CA LEU A 22 -1.24 -2.61 5.61
C LEU A 22 -2.71 -2.43 6.02
N VAL A 23 -3.63 -2.40 5.06
CA VAL A 23 -5.06 -2.25 5.31
C VAL A 23 -5.67 -3.56 5.84
N GLU A 24 -5.22 -4.72 5.36
CA GLU A 24 -5.70 -6.04 5.83
C GLU A 24 -5.22 -6.37 7.26
N SER A 25 -4.00 -5.97 7.61
CA SER A 25 -3.39 -6.31 8.91
C SER A 25 -2.60 -5.13 9.50
N PRO A 26 -3.28 -4.02 9.85
CA PRO A 26 -2.64 -2.77 10.25
C PRO A 26 -1.79 -2.92 11.51
N GLN A 27 -2.24 -3.68 12.51
CA GLN A 27 -1.49 -3.88 13.75
C GLN A 27 -0.14 -4.57 13.51
N THR A 28 -0.14 -5.66 12.75
CA THR A 28 1.09 -6.39 12.42
C THR A 28 2.02 -5.54 11.58
N GLN A 29 1.49 -4.92 10.53
CA GLN A 29 2.28 -4.12 9.59
C GLN A 29 2.89 -2.86 10.24
N ILE A 30 2.16 -2.17 11.12
CA ILE A 30 2.69 -1.01 11.87
C ILE A 30 3.80 -1.46 12.83
N ARG A 31 3.64 -2.59 13.53
CA ARG A 31 4.68 -3.11 14.43
C ARG A 31 5.95 -3.44 13.69
N GLU A 32 5.84 -4.13 12.56
CA GLU A 32 7.00 -4.49 11.75
C GLU A 32 7.67 -3.27 11.11
N LEU A 33 6.88 -2.26 10.69
CA LEU A 33 7.40 -0.99 10.18
C LEU A 33 8.18 -0.23 11.27
N LEU A 34 7.64 -0.15 12.48
CA LEU A 34 8.33 0.51 13.59
C LEU A 34 9.59 -0.26 14.01
N ALA A 35 9.53 -1.60 14.03
CA ALA A 35 10.70 -2.43 14.30
C ALA A 35 11.81 -2.22 13.26
N PHE A 36 11.45 -2.12 11.98
CA PHE A 36 12.39 -1.78 10.91
C PHE A 36 13.07 -0.43 11.15
N CYS A 37 12.30 0.58 11.56
CA CYS A 37 12.82 1.89 11.92
C CYS A 37 13.52 1.95 13.30
N SER A 38 13.63 0.83 14.01
CA SER A 38 14.13 0.77 15.40
C SER A 38 13.38 1.70 16.37
N LEU A 39 12.06 1.87 16.17
CA LEU A 39 11.18 2.69 16.99
C LEU A 39 10.30 1.80 17.89
N PRO A 40 10.00 2.25 19.12
CA PRO A 40 9.06 1.53 19.99
C PRO A 40 7.63 1.62 19.44
N PHE A 41 6.84 0.57 19.67
CA PHE A 41 5.43 0.55 19.32
C PHE A 41 4.60 1.37 20.32
N ASP A 42 3.68 2.18 19.81
CA ASP A 42 2.67 2.90 20.58
C ASP A 42 1.28 2.57 20.01
N GLU A 43 0.31 2.28 20.89
CA GLU A 43 -1.08 2.02 20.50
C GLU A 43 -1.73 3.21 19.79
N ALA A 44 -1.27 4.43 20.08
CA ALA A 44 -1.70 5.65 19.38
C ALA A 44 -1.44 5.58 17.86
N CYS A 45 -0.50 4.75 17.39
CA CYS A 45 -0.26 4.52 15.97
C CYS A 45 -1.43 3.82 15.26
N LEU A 46 -2.24 3.05 15.99
CA LEU A 46 -3.45 2.40 15.45
C LEU A 46 -4.66 3.35 15.40
N SER A 47 -4.63 4.39 16.22
CA SER A 47 -5.67 5.42 16.31
C SER A 47 -5.20 6.75 15.73
N PHE A 48 -4.47 6.73 14.62
CA PHE A 48 -3.89 7.93 14.01
C PHE A 48 -4.94 8.97 13.59
N GLN A 49 -6.19 8.55 13.34
CA GLN A 49 -7.32 9.44 13.07
C GLN A 49 -7.69 10.34 14.26
N ASP A 50 -7.37 9.93 15.48
CA ASP A 50 -7.69 10.66 16.72
C ASP A 50 -6.59 11.67 17.09
N ALA A 51 -5.47 11.68 16.36
CA ALA A 51 -4.37 12.61 16.60
C ALA A 51 -4.82 14.06 16.35
N ALA A 52 -4.87 14.86 17.43
CA ALA A 52 -5.31 16.26 17.41
C ALA A 52 -4.37 17.24 16.66
N ARG A 53 -3.30 16.74 16.02
CA ARG A 53 -2.32 17.58 15.33
C ARG A 53 -2.93 18.14 14.03
N ALA A 54 -2.73 19.44 13.80
CA ALA A 54 -3.13 20.09 12.56
C ALA A 54 -2.25 19.58 11.40
N ILE A 55 -2.82 18.73 10.53
CA ILE A 55 -2.17 18.29 9.30
C ILE A 55 -2.44 19.36 8.24
N ARG A 56 -1.39 20.09 7.83
CA ARG A 56 -1.48 21.18 6.84
C ARG A 56 -0.97 20.73 5.46
N THR A 57 -1.41 19.55 5.01
CA THR A 57 -1.12 19.05 3.66
C THR A 57 -2.41 18.95 2.84
N PRO A 58 -2.36 19.05 1.50
CA PRO A 58 -3.54 18.87 0.64
C PRO A 58 -4.26 17.52 0.84
N SER A 59 -3.53 16.50 1.31
CA SER A 59 -4.05 15.17 1.65
C SER A 59 -4.64 15.07 3.07
N ALA A 60 -4.65 16.14 3.87
CA ALA A 60 -5.04 16.11 5.28
C ALA A 60 -6.44 15.55 5.53
N LEU A 61 -7.40 15.82 4.65
CA LEU A 61 -8.76 15.27 4.74
C LEU A 61 -8.81 13.76 4.45
N GLN A 62 -7.88 13.24 3.64
CA GLN A 62 -7.77 11.82 3.34
C GLN A 62 -7.04 11.05 4.45
N VAL A 63 -6.01 11.67 5.06
CA VAL A 63 -5.25 11.10 6.18
C VAL A 63 -6.09 11.03 7.46
N ARG A 64 -7.13 11.84 7.60
CA ARG A 64 -8.06 11.81 8.75
C ARG A 64 -9.16 10.76 8.65
N GLN A 65 -9.23 10.01 7.55
CA GLN A 65 -10.15 8.88 7.44
C GLN A 65 -9.45 7.60 7.93
N PRO A 66 -10.17 6.66 8.57
CA PRO A 66 -9.63 5.36 8.89
C PRO A 66 -9.10 4.68 7.62
N LEU A 67 -8.10 3.81 7.75
CA LEU A 67 -7.59 3.01 6.64
C LEU A 67 -8.76 2.31 5.94
N ARG A 68 -9.10 2.77 4.73
CA ARG A 68 -10.22 2.21 3.97
C ARG A 68 -9.71 1.21 2.94
N GLN A 69 -10.37 0.06 2.89
CA GLN A 69 -10.32 -0.89 1.77
C GLN A 69 -10.97 -0.27 0.52
N THR A 70 -10.43 0.83 -0.01
CA THR A 70 -11.04 1.47 -1.18
C THR A 70 -10.56 0.78 -2.45
N SER A 71 -11.14 -0.38 -2.77
CA SER A 71 -10.94 -1.07 -4.05
C SER A 71 -12.10 -0.86 -5.04
N THR A 72 -12.94 0.16 -4.85
CA THR A 72 -14.24 0.22 -5.55
C THR A 72 -14.27 1.04 -6.84
N ARG A 73 -13.18 1.70 -7.26
CA ARG A 73 -13.15 2.37 -8.59
C ARG A 73 -12.71 1.44 -9.72
N ALA A 74 -11.74 0.55 -9.47
CA ALA A 74 -11.22 -0.35 -10.50
C ALA A 74 -12.29 -1.29 -11.06
N GLY A 75 -13.19 -1.81 -10.20
CA GLY A 75 -14.30 -2.66 -10.62
C GLY A 75 -15.24 -2.00 -11.64
N ARG A 76 -15.40 -0.67 -11.61
CA ARG A 76 -16.25 0.07 -12.56
C ARG A 76 -15.71 0.06 -13.99
N TYR A 77 -14.41 -0.12 -14.16
CA TYR A 77 -13.75 -0.22 -15.46
C TYR A 77 -13.50 -1.68 -15.85
N GLY A 78 -13.95 -2.65 -15.04
CA GLY A 78 -13.69 -4.09 -15.24
C GLY A 78 -14.03 -4.55 -16.66
N ALA A 79 -15.24 -4.23 -17.12
CA ALA A 79 -15.74 -4.59 -18.45
C ALA A 79 -14.98 -3.89 -19.60
N LEU A 80 -14.52 -2.66 -19.39
CA LEU A 80 -13.75 -1.91 -20.39
C LEU A 80 -12.32 -2.45 -20.54
N LEU A 81 -11.83 -3.18 -19.54
CA LEU A 81 -10.50 -3.77 -19.52
C LEU A 81 -10.49 -5.23 -19.99
N ASP A 82 -11.65 -5.84 -20.26
CA ASP A 82 -11.75 -7.23 -20.71
C ASP A 82 -11.00 -7.52 -22.02
N PRO A 83 -11.07 -6.65 -23.06
CA PRO A 83 -10.29 -6.88 -24.30
C PRO A 83 -8.78 -6.90 -24.05
N LEU A 84 -8.29 -6.00 -23.18
CA LEU A 84 -6.87 -5.94 -22.81
C LEU A 84 -6.46 -7.17 -21.99
N ARG A 85 -7.34 -7.64 -21.09
CA ARG A 85 -7.10 -8.82 -20.26
C ARG A 85 -6.99 -10.09 -21.11
N LEU A 86 -7.85 -10.26 -22.11
CA LEU A 86 -7.78 -11.35 -23.08
C LEU A 86 -6.49 -11.29 -23.91
N ALA A 87 -6.13 -10.11 -24.42
CA ALA A 87 -4.91 -9.93 -25.21
C ALA A 87 -3.64 -10.27 -24.39
N LEU A 88 -3.59 -9.88 -23.12
CA LEU A 88 -2.47 -10.21 -22.22
C LEU A 88 -2.41 -11.69 -21.85
N GLN A 89 -3.54 -12.38 -21.73
CA GLN A 89 -3.58 -13.83 -21.53
C GLN A 89 -3.04 -14.57 -22.76
N GLN A 90 -3.52 -14.20 -23.96
CA GLN A 90 -3.01 -14.75 -25.21
C GLN A 90 -1.51 -14.50 -25.39
N ALA A 91 -1.02 -13.31 -25.06
CA ALA A 91 0.42 -13.00 -25.12
C ALA A 91 1.26 -13.86 -24.17
N LYS A 92 0.75 -14.15 -22.96
CA LYS A 92 1.39 -15.09 -22.02
C LYS A 92 1.39 -16.52 -22.54
N ASP A 93 0.29 -16.97 -23.15
CA ASP A 93 0.15 -18.34 -23.68
C ASP A 93 0.99 -18.56 -24.95
N THR A 94 1.25 -17.49 -25.71
CA THR A 94 2.07 -17.53 -26.94
C THR A 94 3.57 -17.41 -26.65
N GLY A 95 3.98 -17.28 -25.38
CA GLY A 95 5.39 -17.31 -24.97
C GLY A 95 6.25 -16.20 -25.60
N LEU A 96 5.74 -14.96 -25.63
CA LEU A 96 6.59 -13.81 -25.98
C LEU A 96 7.50 -13.49 -24.77
N PRO A 97 8.81 -13.29 -24.96
CA PRO A 97 9.76 -12.99 -23.87
C PRO A 97 9.38 -11.75 -23.04
#